data_AF-A0A662KWN1-F1
#
_entry.id   AF-A0A662KWN1-F1
#
_cell.length_a   1.000
_cell.length_b   1.000
_cell.length_c   1.000
_cell.angle_alpha   90.00
_cell.angle_beta   90.00
_cell.angle_gamma   90.00
#
_symmetry.space_group_name_H-M   'P 1'
#
loop_
_entity.id
_entity.type
_entity.pdbx_description
1 polymer ?
#
loop_
_entity_poly.entity_id
_entity_poly.type
_entity_poly.pdbx_seq_one_letter_code
_entity_poly.pdbx_strand_id
1 'polypeptide(L)'
;PPYSADELCDILGERAKIAFEDGTLEENVIPLCAALAAQEHGDARRALDLLRVSAEIAERNGEKKVTEKHVRMAENKIELDRVKEIVRTLPIQSKIVLMAVIIGEENYEGLTTGEVYNIYKDLCRIGGVNILTQRRVADLISELDMLGIINARVVSKGRYGRTREIEISAPMKIKEVLEKDEAMPNLKNYKPPLQSKLL
;
A
#
# COMPACT_ATOMS: atom_id res chain seq x y z
N PRO A 1 -0.17 -9.47 -26.59
CA PRO A 1 1.14 -8.92 -26.14
C PRO A 1 0.88 -7.66 -25.31
N PRO A 2 1.72 -7.31 -24.33
CA PRO A 2 1.62 -6.02 -23.65
C PRO A 2 1.83 -4.89 -24.66
N TYR A 3 1.13 -3.77 -24.48
CA TYR A 3 1.30 -2.61 -25.35
C TYR A 3 2.60 -1.88 -25.07
N SER A 4 3.25 -1.37 -26.12
CA SER A 4 4.37 -0.44 -25.99
C SER A 4 3.91 0.93 -25.51
N ALA A 5 4.85 1.76 -25.04
CA ALA A 5 4.53 3.13 -24.65
C ALA A 5 3.96 3.95 -25.82
N ASP A 6 4.45 3.75 -27.03
CA ASP A 6 3.95 4.46 -28.22
C ASP A 6 2.52 4.03 -28.57
N GLU A 7 2.23 2.73 -28.53
CA GLU A 7 0.87 2.20 -28.75
C GLU A 7 -0.13 2.72 -27.71
N LEU A 8 0.30 2.80 -26.45
CA LEU A 8 -0.51 3.39 -25.38
C LEU A 8 -0.72 4.89 -25.56
N CYS A 9 0.29 5.62 -26.05
CA CYS A 9 0.19 7.04 -26.35
C CYS A 9 -0.87 7.29 -27.43
N ASP A 10 -0.86 6.50 -28.51
CA ASP A 10 -1.84 6.57 -29.59
C ASP A 10 -3.26 6.30 -29.07
N ILE A 11 -3.46 5.21 -28.32
CA ILE A 11 -4.75 4.84 -27.72
C ILE A 11 -5.26 5.97 -26.82
N LEU A 12 -4.43 6.49 -25.93
CA LEU A 12 -4.80 7.58 -25.04
C LEU A 12 -5.11 8.86 -25.81
N GLY A 13 -4.35 9.17 -26.86
CA GLY A 13 -4.56 10.33 -27.72
C GLY A 13 -5.90 10.29 -28.45
N GLU A 14 -6.29 9.15 -29.01
CA GLU A 14 -7.61 8.97 -29.63
C GLU A 14 -8.74 9.15 -28.62
N ARG A 15 -8.58 8.59 -27.42
CA ARG A 15 -9.59 8.70 -26.35
C ARG A 15 -9.67 10.11 -25.78
N ALA A 16 -8.54 10.80 -25.67
CA ALA A 16 -8.47 12.15 -25.15
C ALA A 16 -9.24 13.15 -26.01
N LYS A 17 -9.17 13.02 -27.34
CA LYS A 17 -9.92 13.87 -28.29
C LYS A 17 -11.43 13.81 -28.13
N ILE A 18 -11.95 12.71 -27.56
CA ILE A 18 -13.40 12.51 -27.34
C ILE A 18 -13.80 12.96 -25.93
N ALA A 19 -12.88 12.82 -24.96
CA ALA A 19 -13.17 13.01 -23.54
C ALA A 19 -12.78 14.39 -22.98
N PHE A 20 -11.89 15.13 -23.65
CA PHE A 20 -11.35 16.42 -23.17
C PHE A 20 -11.59 17.53 -24.18
N GLU A 21 -11.77 18.76 -23.67
CA GLU A 21 -11.74 19.97 -24.49
C GLU A 21 -10.30 20.33 -24.90
N ASP A 22 -10.15 20.97 -26.05
CA ASP A 22 -8.85 21.40 -26.57
C ASP A 22 -8.09 22.29 -25.57
N GLY A 23 -6.81 22.00 -25.36
CA GLY A 23 -5.93 22.75 -24.45
C GLY A 23 -6.06 22.36 -22.96
N THR A 24 -6.97 21.45 -22.61
CA THR A 24 -7.16 20.96 -21.23
C THR A 24 -6.00 20.08 -20.76
N LEU A 25 -5.36 19.34 -21.67
CA LEU A 25 -4.22 18.49 -21.36
C LEU A 25 -2.92 19.20 -21.73
N GLU A 26 -1.94 19.18 -20.83
CA GLU A 26 -0.56 19.53 -21.16
C GLU A 26 0.10 18.44 -22.01
N GLU A 27 1.02 18.83 -22.90
CA GLU A 27 1.60 17.96 -23.93
C GLU A 27 2.20 16.66 -23.37
N ASN A 28 2.83 16.73 -22.20
CA ASN A 28 3.50 15.59 -21.58
C ASN A 28 2.56 14.66 -20.78
N VAL A 29 1.29 15.01 -20.57
CA VAL A 29 0.37 14.21 -19.74
C VAL A 29 0.12 12.83 -20.34
N ILE A 30 -0.21 12.79 -21.64
CA ILE A 30 -0.51 11.53 -22.33
C ILE A 30 0.75 10.65 -22.43
N PRO A 31 1.92 11.16 -22.90
CA PRO A 31 3.17 10.41 -22.89
C PRO A 31 3.54 9.86 -21.51
N LEU A 32 3.37 10.67 -20.45
CA LEU A 32 3.68 10.23 -19.09
C LEU A 32 2.74 9.09 -18.64
N CYS A 33 1.43 9.20 -18.89
CA CYS A 33 0.48 8.14 -18.55
C CYS A 33 0.80 6.84 -19.30
N ALA A 34 1.14 6.93 -20.59
CA ALA A 34 1.52 5.79 -21.41
C ALA A 34 2.81 5.12 -20.91
N ALA A 35 3.84 5.92 -20.61
CA ALA A 35 5.13 5.43 -20.12
C ALA A 35 4.98 4.67 -18.78
N LEU A 36 4.23 5.23 -17.82
CA LEU A 36 4.01 4.60 -16.52
C LEU A 36 3.25 3.26 -16.65
N ALA A 37 2.22 3.21 -17.49
CA ALA A 37 1.47 1.97 -17.73
C ALA A 37 2.29 0.91 -18.49
N ALA A 38 3.14 1.33 -19.43
CA ALA A 38 4.06 0.45 -20.16
C ALA A 38 5.13 -0.17 -19.25
N GLN A 39 5.69 0.63 -18.33
CA GLN A 39 6.77 0.20 -17.44
C GLN A 39 6.38 -0.98 -16.55
N GLU A 40 5.14 -1.02 -16.06
CA GLU A 40 4.68 -2.12 -15.24
C GLU A 40 4.34 -3.35 -16.10
N HIS A 41 3.37 -3.22 -17.01
CA HIS A 41 2.81 -4.37 -17.73
C HIS A 41 2.23 -4.06 -19.13
N GLY A 42 2.18 -2.80 -19.58
CA GLY A 42 1.57 -2.43 -20.86
C GLY A 42 0.05 -2.60 -20.90
N ASP A 43 -0.66 -2.33 -19.80
CA ASP A 43 -2.13 -2.43 -19.72
C ASP A 43 -2.81 -1.10 -20.07
N ALA A 44 -3.55 -1.09 -21.19
CA ALA A 44 -4.31 0.07 -21.66
C ALA A 44 -5.40 0.54 -20.68
N ARG A 45 -6.00 -0.36 -19.90
CA ARG A 45 -6.99 0.03 -18.88
C ARG A 45 -6.33 0.85 -17.79
N ARG A 46 -5.11 0.48 -17.37
CA ARG A 46 -4.34 1.22 -16.37
C ARG A 46 -3.95 2.60 -16.90
N ALA A 47 -3.54 2.69 -18.16
CA ALA A 47 -3.24 3.97 -18.81
C ALA A 47 -4.46 4.90 -18.84
N LEU A 48 -5.63 4.36 -19.23
CA LEU A 48 -6.89 5.12 -19.28
C LEU A 48 -7.36 5.54 -17.89
N ASP A 49 -7.28 4.65 -16.90
CA ASP A 49 -7.66 4.96 -15.53
C ASP A 49 -6.75 6.04 -14.92
N LEU A 50 -5.44 5.97 -15.20
CA LEU A 50 -4.48 6.99 -14.78
C LEU A 50 -4.80 8.36 -15.39
N LEU A 51 -5.09 8.44 -16.69
CA LEU A 51 -5.48 9.68 -17.35
C LEU A 51 -6.79 10.25 -16.78
N ARG A 52 -7.79 9.39 -16.58
CA ARG A 52 -9.09 9.76 -15.99
C ARG A 52 -8.93 10.32 -14.58
N VAL A 53 -8.23 9.60 -13.70
CA VAL A 53 -8.04 10.04 -12.31
C VAL A 53 -7.20 11.32 -12.25
N SER A 54 -6.25 11.53 -13.17
CA SER A 54 -5.51 12.79 -13.28
C SER A 54 -6.43 13.97 -13.56
N ALA A 55 -7.39 13.79 -14.48
CA ALA A 55 -8.40 14.80 -14.79
C ALA A 55 -9.32 15.08 -13.59
N GLU A 56 -9.83 14.03 -12.93
CA GLU A 56 -10.67 14.16 -11.74
C GLU A 56 -9.97 14.93 -10.60
N ILE A 57 -8.65 14.76 -10.45
CA ILE A 57 -7.86 15.50 -9.46
C ILE A 57 -7.73 16.97 -9.85
N ALA A 58 -7.41 17.27 -11.11
CA ALA A 58 -7.31 18.65 -11.59
C ALA A 58 -8.65 19.39 -11.42
N GLU A 59 -9.75 18.75 -11.81
CA GLU A 59 -11.11 19.28 -11.67
C GLU A 59 -11.45 19.55 -10.20
N ARG A 60 -11.15 18.60 -9.30
CA ARG A 60 -11.36 18.77 -7.85
C ARG A 60 -10.56 19.93 -7.26
N ASN A 61 -9.38 20.21 -7.80
CA ASN A 61 -8.55 21.34 -7.39
C ASN A 61 -9.00 22.67 -8.02
N GLY A 62 -10.00 22.67 -8.91
CA GLY A 62 -10.42 23.84 -9.68
C GLY A 62 -9.41 24.26 -10.75
N GLU A 63 -8.50 23.37 -11.14
CA GLU A 63 -7.46 23.63 -12.13
C GLU A 63 -8.01 23.31 -13.53
N LYS A 64 -7.90 24.28 -14.45
CA LYS A 64 -8.41 24.14 -15.84
C LYS A 64 -7.54 23.27 -16.74
N LYS A 65 -6.34 22.90 -16.29
CA LYS A 65 -5.36 22.15 -17.08
C LYS A 65 -4.83 20.97 -16.28
N VAL A 66 -4.83 19.79 -16.90
CA VAL A 66 -4.16 18.60 -16.38
C VAL A 66 -2.68 18.72 -16.70
N THR A 67 -1.82 18.40 -15.74
CA THR A 67 -0.37 18.57 -15.80
C THR A 67 0.29 17.31 -15.25
N GLU A 68 1.60 17.18 -15.41
CA GLU A 68 2.35 16.03 -14.88
C GLU A 68 2.17 15.83 -13.37
N LYS A 69 1.99 16.93 -12.62
CA LYS A 69 1.71 16.88 -11.17
C LYS A 69 0.46 16.06 -10.88
N HIS A 70 -0.60 16.26 -11.67
CA HIS A 70 -1.86 15.53 -11.52
C HIS A 70 -1.69 14.04 -11.80
N VAL A 71 -0.87 13.67 -12.79
CA VAL A 71 -0.55 12.28 -13.11
C VAL A 71 0.15 11.58 -11.95
N ARG A 72 1.17 12.22 -11.36
CA ARG A 72 1.85 11.66 -10.17
C ARG A 72 0.92 11.54 -8.97
N MET A 73 0.01 12.50 -8.77
CA MET A 73 -1.00 12.40 -7.71
C MET A 73 -1.99 11.26 -7.98
N ALA A 74 -2.39 11.06 -9.24
CA ALA A 74 -3.29 9.99 -9.65
C ALA A 74 -2.65 8.61 -9.45
N GLU A 75 -1.39 8.43 -9.84
CA GLU A 75 -0.63 7.21 -9.63
C GLU A 75 -0.62 6.80 -8.14
N ASN A 76 -0.21 7.71 -7.27
CA ASN A 76 -0.21 7.50 -5.82
C ASN A 76 -1.61 7.20 -5.27
N LYS A 77 -2.65 7.87 -5.79
CA LYS A 77 -4.04 7.66 -5.36
C LYS A 77 -4.55 6.28 -5.78
N ILE A 78 -4.33 5.87 -7.02
CA ILE A 78 -4.75 4.57 -7.55
C ILE A 78 -4.05 3.46 -6.78
N GLU A 79 -2.74 3.58 -6.54
CA GLU A 79 -1.98 2.61 -5.75
C GLU A 79 -2.53 2.52 -4.32
N LEU A 80 -2.72 3.66 -3.65
CA LEU A 80 -3.28 3.71 -2.32
C LEU A 80 -4.66 3.05 -2.27
N ASP A 81 -5.56 3.38 -3.19
CA ASP A 81 -6.93 2.86 -3.20
C ASP A 81 -6.95 1.36 -3.49
N ARG A 82 -6.05 0.86 -4.35
CA ARG A 82 -5.83 -0.58 -4.55
C ARG A 82 -5.41 -1.26 -3.25
N VAL A 83 -4.42 -0.74 -2.54
CA VAL A 83 -3.95 -1.36 -1.29
C VAL A 83 -5.05 -1.32 -0.22
N LYS A 84 -5.77 -0.20 -0.10
CA LYS A 84 -6.90 -0.09 0.83
C LYS A 84 -7.96 -1.17 0.57
N GLU A 85 -8.27 -1.44 -0.68
CA GLU A 85 -9.26 -2.45 -1.03
C GLU A 85 -8.79 -3.86 -0.66
N ILE A 86 -7.52 -4.18 -0.91
CA ILE A 86 -6.92 -5.43 -0.45
C ILE A 86 -7.04 -5.53 1.08
N VAL A 87 -6.65 -4.48 1.80
CA VAL A 87 -6.71 -4.45 3.28
C VAL A 87 -8.13 -4.64 3.81
N ARG A 88 -9.16 -4.04 3.18
CA ARG A 88 -10.56 -4.23 3.56
C ARG A 88 -11.02 -5.68 3.45
N THR A 89 -10.58 -6.38 2.41
CA THR A 89 -10.96 -7.77 2.16
C THR A 89 -10.16 -8.79 3.00
N LEU A 90 -9.12 -8.35 3.71
CA LEU A 90 -8.35 -9.24 4.57
C LEU A 90 -9.20 -9.87 5.69
N PRO A 91 -8.95 -11.15 6.04
CA PRO A 91 -9.51 -11.74 7.24
C PRO A 91 -9.06 -10.97 8.50
N ILE A 92 -9.89 -10.99 9.55
CA ILE A 92 -9.62 -10.26 10.80
C ILE A 92 -8.24 -10.59 11.38
N GLN A 93 -7.80 -11.85 11.33
CA GLN A 93 -6.50 -12.25 11.83
C GLN A 93 -5.35 -11.59 11.06
N SER A 94 -5.44 -11.50 9.73
CA SER A 94 -4.46 -10.80 8.90
C SER A 94 -4.47 -9.30 9.14
N LYS A 95 -5.65 -8.69 9.37
CA LYS A 95 -5.78 -7.28 9.75
C LYS A 95 -5.10 -6.97 11.10
N ILE A 96 -5.27 -7.84 12.10
CA ILE A 96 -4.62 -7.69 13.41
C ILE A 96 -3.10 -7.85 13.28
N VAL A 97 -2.62 -8.81 12.47
CA VAL A 97 -1.18 -8.95 12.18
C VAL A 97 -0.63 -7.69 11.50
N LEU A 98 -1.33 -7.15 10.51
CA LEU A 98 -0.92 -5.91 9.83
C LEU A 98 -0.88 -4.73 10.80
N MET A 99 -1.88 -4.59 11.67
CA MET A 99 -1.88 -3.56 12.72
C MET A 99 -0.72 -3.75 13.71
N ALA A 100 -0.39 -4.99 14.05
CA ALA A 100 0.76 -5.30 14.91
C ALA A 100 2.08 -4.88 14.25
N VAL A 101 2.20 -5.04 12.93
CA VAL A 101 3.36 -4.54 12.17
C VAL A 101 3.43 -3.02 12.20
N ILE A 102 2.30 -2.32 11.95
CA ILE A 102 2.23 -0.84 12.01
C ILE A 102 2.67 -0.30 13.36
N ILE A 103 2.09 -0.83 14.44
CA ILE A 103 2.43 -0.42 15.79
C ILE A 103 3.88 -0.78 16.10
N GLY A 104 4.36 -1.93 15.62
CA GLY A 104 5.73 -2.36 15.82
C GLY A 104 6.74 -1.42 15.17
N GLU A 105 6.54 -1.05 13.91
CA GLU A 105 7.45 -0.18 13.16
C GLU A 105 7.54 1.23 13.77
N GLU A 106 6.43 1.73 14.34
CA GLU A 106 6.41 3.01 15.07
C GLU A 106 7.21 2.98 16.39
N ASN A 107 7.50 1.80 16.96
CA ASN A 107 8.04 1.65 18.31
C ASN A 107 9.37 0.89 18.40
N TYR A 108 9.77 0.14 17.38
CA TYR A 108 10.98 -0.69 17.39
C TYR A 108 11.85 -0.42 16.17
N GLU A 109 13.16 -0.28 16.38
CA GLU A 109 14.14 -0.30 15.30
C GLU A 109 14.45 -1.75 14.86
N GLY A 110 14.07 -2.11 13.64
CA GLY A 110 14.30 -3.45 13.09
C GLY A 110 13.33 -4.48 13.67
N LEU A 111 12.04 -4.28 13.40
CA LEU A 111 10.93 -5.09 13.88
C LEU A 111 11.05 -6.55 13.44
N THR A 112 10.96 -7.46 14.40
CA THR A 112 11.12 -8.91 14.20
C THR A 112 9.79 -9.65 14.24
N THR A 113 9.75 -10.86 13.68
CA THR A 113 8.57 -11.74 13.77
C THR A 113 8.13 -12.02 15.22
N GLY A 114 9.07 -12.08 16.16
CA GLY A 114 8.77 -12.29 17.58
C GLY A 114 8.05 -11.09 18.21
N GLU A 115 8.51 -9.87 17.90
CA GLU A 115 7.88 -8.63 18.36
C GLU A 115 6.48 -8.47 17.76
N VAL A 116 6.32 -8.70 16.45
CA VAL A 116 5.00 -8.70 15.79
C VAL A 116 4.06 -9.68 16.48
N TYR A 117 4.52 -10.89 16.81
CA TYR A 117 3.68 -11.88 17.49
C TYR A 117 3.26 -11.44 18.89
N ASN A 118 4.14 -10.76 19.64
CA ASN A 118 3.81 -10.24 20.97
C ASN A 118 2.75 -9.16 20.90
N ILE A 119 2.90 -8.20 19.99
CA ILE A 119 1.90 -7.15 19.75
C ILE A 119 0.57 -7.78 19.32
N TYR A 120 0.59 -8.67 18.33
CA TYR A 120 -0.57 -9.40 17.85
C TYR A 120 -1.36 -10.08 18.98
N LYS A 121 -0.68 -10.77 19.90
CA LYS A 121 -1.33 -11.41 21.06
C LYS A 121 -2.08 -10.40 21.92
N ASP A 122 -1.49 -9.23 22.16
CA ASP A 122 -2.13 -8.20 22.97
C ASP A 122 -3.35 -7.61 22.25
N LEU A 123 -3.23 -7.33 20.95
CA LEU A 123 -4.35 -6.85 20.13
C LEU A 123 -5.51 -7.86 20.11
N CYS A 124 -5.22 -9.16 19.98
CA CYS A 124 -6.23 -10.21 20.07
C CYS A 124 -6.93 -10.24 21.43
N ARG A 125 -6.19 -10.07 22.55
CA ARG A 125 -6.78 -10.00 23.90
C ARG A 125 -7.70 -8.80 24.07
N ILE A 126 -7.28 -7.63 23.58
CA ILE A 126 -8.07 -6.40 23.62
C ILE A 126 -9.35 -6.56 22.78
N GLY A 127 -9.26 -7.21 21.62
CA GLY A 127 -10.39 -7.43 20.72
C GLY A 127 -11.29 -8.62 21.05
N GLY A 128 -10.95 -9.43 22.05
CA GLY A 128 -11.67 -10.69 22.32
C GLY A 128 -11.57 -11.71 21.17
N VAL A 129 -10.49 -11.66 20.37
CA VAL A 129 -10.26 -12.55 19.22
C VAL A 129 -9.35 -13.71 19.64
N ASN A 130 -9.61 -14.91 19.10
CA ASN A 130 -8.77 -16.08 19.34
C ASN A 130 -7.33 -15.85 18.89
N ILE A 131 -6.38 -16.14 19.77
CA ILE A 131 -4.95 -16.00 19.49
C ILE A 131 -4.46 -17.20 18.67
N LEU A 132 -3.91 -16.93 17.50
CA LEU A 132 -3.27 -17.95 16.68
C LEU A 132 -1.87 -18.34 17.20
N THR A 133 -1.38 -19.48 16.74
CA THR A 133 -0.01 -19.92 17.03
C THR A 133 1.00 -18.99 16.35
N GLN A 134 2.20 -18.90 16.92
CA GLN A 134 3.30 -18.12 16.33
C GLN A 134 3.64 -18.57 14.90
N ARG A 135 3.52 -19.87 14.62
CA ARG A 135 3.72 -20.42 13.27
C ARG A 135 2.70 -19.84 12.27
N ARG A 136 1.41 -19.86 12.62
CA ARG A 136 0.38 -19.33 11.73
C ARG A 136 0.52 -17.82 11.53
N VAL A 137 0.92 -17.08 12.55
CA VAL A 137 1.21 -15.64 12.41
C VAL A 137 2.40 -15.40 11.47
N ALA A 138 3.45 -16.23 11.54
CA ALA A 138 4.55 -16.15 10.58
C ALA A 138 4.10 -16.43 9.13
N ASP A 139 3.16 -17.37 8.93
CA ASP A 139 2.54 -17.61 7.62
C ASP A 139 1.75 -16.39 7.15
N LEU A 140 0.94 -15.77 8.03
CA LEU A 140 0.20 -14.53 7.71
C LEU A 140 1.13 -13.37 7.34
N ILE A 141 2.28 -13.24 8.00
CA ILE A 141 3.31 -12.25 7.63
C ILE A 141 3.81 -12.53 6.20
N SER A 142 4.08 -13.79 5.86
CA SER A 142 4.47 -14.15 4.49
C SER A 142 3.35 -13.91 3.47
N GLU A 143 2.08 -14.13 3.84
CA GLU A 143 0.94 -13.79 2.99
C GLU A 143 0.85 -12.28 2.72
N LEU A 144 1.05 -11.44 3.74
CA LEU A 144 1.08 -9.98 3.60
C LEU A 144 2.27 -9.49 2.76
N ASP A 145 3.42 -10.17 2.87
CA ASP A 145 4.64 -9.92 2.08
C ASP A 145 4.40 -10.26 0.60
N MET A 146 3.73 -11.38 0.31
CA MET A 146 3.32 -11.74 -1.06
C MET A 146 2.33 -10.75 -1.68
N LEU A 147 1.49 -10.12 -0.86
CA LEU A 147 0.59 -9.05 -1.31
C LEU A 147 1.30 -7.70 -1.52
N GLY A 148 2.59 -7.60 -1.15
CA GLY A 148 3.38 -6.37 -1.23
C GLY A 148 2.98 -5.30 -0.19
N ILE A 149 2.22 -5.68 0.84
CA ILE A 149 1.77 -4.73 1.87
C ILE A 149 2.89 -4.46 2.88
N ILE A 150 3.66 -5.50 3.19
CA ILE A 150 4.85 -5.44 4.03
C ILE A 150 6.03 -6.03 3.25
N ASN A 151 7.25 -5.76 3.72
CA ASN A 151 8.46 -6.40 3.25
C ASN A 151 9.11 -7.12 4.43
N ALA A 152 9.33 -8.42 4.30
CA ALA A 152 9.84 -9.23 5.38
C ALA A 152 11.14 -9.96 5.00
N ARG A 153 12.27 -9.28 5.17
CA ARG A 153 13.61 -9.72 4.75
C ARG A 153 14.35 -10.52 5.83
N VAL A 154 15.10 -11.54 5.42
CA VAL A 154 16.00 -12.28 6.34
C VAL A 154 17.34 -11.55 6.44
N VAL A 155 17.68 -11.12 7.65
CA VAL A 155 18.94 -10.45 7.97
C VAL A 155 19.82 -11.36 8.81
N SER A 156 21.09 -11.46 8.46
CA SER A 156 22.10 -12.18 9.24
C SER A 156 22.69 -11.24 10.29
N LYS A 157 22.58 -11.60 11.58
CA LYS A 157 23.22 -10.88 12.70
C LYS A 157 24.50 -11.59 13.17
N GLY A 158 25.16 -12.33 12.28
CA GLY A 158 26.42 -13.03 12.56
C GLY A 158 26.26 -14.09 13.66
N ARG A 159 27.03 -13.97 14.75
CA ARG A 159 26.98 -14.90 15.90
C ARG A 159 25.60 -14.97 16.59
N TYR A 160 24.76 -13.96 16.39
CA TYR A 160 23.41 -13.89 16.95
C TYR A 160 22.35 -14.56 16.06
N GLY A 161 22.77 -15.24 14.99
CA GLY A 161 21.90 -15.99 14.10
C GLY A 161 21.26 -15.15 13.00
N ARG A 162 20.19 -15.67 12.41
CA ARG A 162 19.39 -15.00 11.37
C ARG A 162 18.05 -14.60 11.95
N THR A 163 17.57 -13.42 11.59
CA THR A 163 16.25 -12.91 11.99
C THR A 163 15.53 -12.36 10.77
N ARG A 164 14.21 -12.43 10.78
CA ARG A 164 13.37 -11.79 9.76
C ARG A 164 12.99 -10.40 10.26
N GLU A 165 13.49 -9.37 9.60
CA GLU A 165 13.10 -7.98 9.82
C GLU A 165 11.91 -7.65 8.92
N ILE A 166 10.95 -6.91 9.48
CA ILE A 166 9.66 -6.61 8.85
C ILE A 166 9.48 -5.10 8.80
N GLU A 167 9.19 -4.58 7.62
CA GLU A 167 8.99 -3.15 7.35
C GLU A 167 7.67 -2.99 6.56
N ILE A 168 6.97 -1.87 6.73
CA ILE A 168 5.79 -1.58 5.92
C ILE A 168 6.23 -1.06 4.57
N SER A 169 5.69 -1.68 3.51
CA SER A 169 5.92 -1.22 2.13
C SER A 169 4.82 -0.28 1.66
N ALA A 170 3.64 -0.38 2.26
CA ALA A 170 2.47 0.32 1.80
C ALA A 170 2.27 1.70 2.45
N PRO A 171 1.49 2.62 1.85
CA PRO A 171 1.40 4.00 2.33
C PRO A 171 0.82 4.10 3.76
N MET A 172 1.36 5.03 4.55
CA MET A 172 1.03 5.26 5.97
C MET A 172 -0.49 5.43 6.27
N LYS A 173 -1.29 5.80 5.27
CA LYS A 173 -2.76 5.94 5.36
C LYS A 173 -3.53 4.61 5.58
N ILE A 174 -2.85 3.46 5.57
CA ILE A 174 -3.48 2.15 5.82
C ILE A 174 -3.90 1.99 7.28
N LYS A 175 -3.17 2.61 8.22
CA LYS A 175 -3.54 2.61 9.63
C LYS A 175 -4.96 3.15 9.85
N GLU A 176 -5.29 4.27 9.20
CA GLU A 176 -6.63 4.86 9.27
C GLU A 176 -7.73 3.95 8.72
N VAL A 177 -7.42 3.10 7.73
CA VAL A 177 -8.39 2.16 7.17
C VAL A 177 -8.67 1.04 8.16
N LEU A 178 -7.63 0.52 8.83
CA LEU A 178 -7.80 -0.50 9.86
C LEU A 178 -8.49 0.05 11.11
N GLU A 179 -8.19 1.28 11.53
CA GLU A 179 -8.82 1.90 12.69
C GLU A 179 -10.33 2.19 12.50
N LYS A 180 -10.78 2.33 11.26
CA LYS A 180 -12.20 2.52 10.91
C LYS A 180 -12.95 1.22 10.68
N ASP A 181 -12.26 0.07 10.68
CA ASP A 181 -12.88 -1.23 10.49
C ASP A 181 -13.58 -1.68 11.78
N GLU A 182 -14.89 -1.92 11.72
CA GLU A 182 -15.69 -2.28 12.89
C GLU A 182 -15.28 -3.62 13.52
N ALA A 183 -14.64 -4.51 12.76
CA ALA A 183 -14.16 -5.78 13.27
C ALA A 183 -12.82 -5.64 14.03
N MET A 184 -12.13 -4.50 13.91
CA MET A 184 -10.85 -4.29 14.57
C MET A 184 -11.03 -3.91 16.05
N PRO A 185 -10.12 -4.38 16.93
CA PRO A 185 -10.11 -3.96 18.33
C PRO A 185 -9.97 -2.44 18.46
N ASN A 186 -10.59 -1.86 19.49
CA ASN A 186 -10.39 -0.45 19.80
C ASN A 186 -9.04 -0.25 20.50
N LEU A 187 -8.10 0.40 19.82
CA LEU A 187 -6.70 0.52 20.24
C LEU A 187 -6.33 1.88 20.84
N LYS A 188 -7.31 2.74 21.17
CA LYS A 188 -7.09 4.16 21.53
C LYS A 188 -6.00 4.43 22.59
N ASN A 189 -5.61 3.44 23.40
CA ASN A 189 -4.58 3.57 24.43
C ASN A 189 -3.54 2.43 24.47
N TYR A 190 -3.47 1.59 23.43
CA TYR A 190 -2.47 0.51 23.43
C TYR A 190 -1.09 1.06 23.08
N LYS A 191 -0.09 0.72 23.90
CA LYS A 191 1.32 0.91 23.59
C LYS A 191 2.05 -0.41 23.80
N PRO A 192 2.87 -0.85 22.83
CA PRO A 192 3.61 -2.08 22.99
C PRO A 192 4.69 -1.90 24.07
N PRO A 193 5.04 -2.96 24.81
CA PRO A 193 6.10 -2.87 25.81
C PRO A 193 7.45 -2.59 25.13
N LEU A 194 8.03 -1.41 25.37
CA LEU A 194 9.37 -1.08 24.90
C LEU A 194 10.37 -2.08 25.54
N GLN A 195 10.99 -2.92 24.71
CA GLN A 195 12.12 -3.70 25.18
C GLN A 195 13.38 -2.83 25.11
N SER A 196 13.99 -2.59 26.27
CA SER A 196 15.38 -2.16 26.34
C SER A 196 16.22 -3.25 25.69
N LYS A 197 16.70 -3.04 24.45
CA LYS A 197 17.78 -3.85 23.91
C LYS A 197 18.91 -3.77 24.93
N LEU A 198 19.27 -4.90 25.54
CA LEU A 198 20.50 -5.00 26.33
C LEU A 198 21.64 -4.63 25.38
N LEU A 199 22.19 -3.42 25.58
CA LEU A 199 23.42 -2.95 24.94
C LEU A 199 24.59 -3.87 25.28
#